data_AF-A0A949XQ06-F1
#
_entry.id   AF-A0A949XQ06-F1
#
_cell.length_a   1.000
_cell.length_b   1.000
_cell.length_c   1.000
_cell.angle_alpha   90.00
_cell.angle_beta   90.00
_cell.angle_gamma   90.00
#
_symmetry.space_group_name_H-M   'P 1'
#
loop_
_entity.id
_entity.type
_entity.pdbx_description
1 polymer ?
#
loop_
_entity_poly.entity_id
_entity_poly.type
_entity_poly.pdbx_seq_one_letter_code
_entity_poly.pdbx_strand_id
1 'polypeptide(L)'
;MSKLLRCYAERHGGQWEAFCVDFDIAVQGSTFEEVYRVLNIAVTDYVERANELPAQDRRRLLHRRAPFRSRLWFLFAFLSTLLRSTGSKDDERHGYTLACPV
;
A
#
# COMPACT_ATOMS: atom_id res chain seq x y z
N MET A 1 11.39 -3.76 -16.63
CA MET A 1 11.03 -2.32 -16.53
C MET A 1 10.86 -2.00 -15.06
N SER A 2 11.60 -1.06 -14.46
CA SER A 2 11.34 -0.68 -13.06
C SER A 2 10.08 0.17 -12.96
N LYS A 3 9.10 -0.24 -12.15
CA LYS A 3 7.90 0.56 -11.87
C LYS A 3 8.03 1.12 -10.46
N LEU A 4 7.89 2.43 -10.33
CA LEU A 4 7.84 3.10 -9.03
C LEU A 4 6.42 2.97 -8.47
N LEU A 5 6.28 2.36 -7.30
CA LEU A 5 5.01 2.23 -6.60
C LEU A 5 4.93 3.26 -5.48
N ARG A 6 3.74 3.86 -5.36
CA ARG A 6 3.40 4.81 -4.32
C ARG A 6 2.97 4.05 -3.08
N CYS A 7 3.85 4.04 -2.09
CA CYS A 7 3.61 3.42 -0.81
C CYS A 7 3.70 4.47 0.30
N TYR A 8 3.01 4.22 1.40
CA TYR A 8 3.18 5.01 2.61
C TYR A 8 2.92 4.14 3.82
N ALA A 9 3.54 4.47 4.94
CA ALA A 9 3.23 3.88 6.23
C ALA A 9 2.75 4.96 7.20
N GLU A 10 1.83 4.59 8.06
CA GLU A 10 1.34 5.42 9.14
C GLU A 10 1.31 4.62 10.45
N ARG A 11 1.60 5.31 11.54
CA ARG A 11 1.45 4.77 12.89
C ARG A 11 0.15 5.28 13.47
N HIS A 12 -0.74 4.36 13.88
CA HIS A 12 -2.00 4.67 14.53
C HIS A 12 -2.16 3.82 15.80
N GLY A 13 -2.34 4.46 16.96
CA GLY A 13 -2.59 3.76 18.23
C GLY A 13 -1.47 2.81 18.67
N GLY A 14 -0.22 3.10 18.33
CA GLY A 14 0.93 2.24 18.64
C GLY A 14 1.11 1.05 17.71
N GLN A 15 0.34 0.94 16.63
CA GLN A 15 0.52 -0.04 15.55
C GLN A 15 0.95 0.68 14.28
N TRP A 16 1.81 0.05 13.49
CA TRP A 16 2.21 0.52 12.18
C TRP A 16 1.37 -0.15 11.10
N GLU A 17 0.96 0.62 10.12
CA GLU A 17 0.24 0.16 8.93
C GLU A 17 0.96 0.70 7.70
N ALA A 18 1.18 -0.13 6.69
CA ALA A 18 1.77 0.28 5.42
C ALA A 18 0.87 -0.11 4.25
N PHE A 19 0.77 0.80 3.29
CA PHE A 19 -0.15 0.72 2.18
C PHE A 19 0.58 0.95 0.86
N CYS A 20 0.31 0.11 -0.13
CA CYS A 20 0.71 0.30 -1.52
C CYS A 20 -0.52 0.68 -2.34
N VAL A 21 -0.60 1.96 -2.75
CA VAL A 21 -1.78 2.53 -3.41
C VAL A 21 -1.96 1.97 -4.83
N ASP A 22 -0.86 1.62 -5.48
CA ASP A 22 -0.89 1.15 -6.87
C ASP A 22 -1.41 -0.29 -7.01
N PHE A 23 -1.26 -1.11 -5.97
CA PHE A 23 -1.74 -2.50 -5.94
C PHE A 23 -2.84 -2.77 -4.91
N ASP A 24 -3.30 -1.76 -4.18
CA ASP A 24 -4.34 -1.90 -3.14
C ASP A 24 -3.94 -2.94 -2.08
N ILE A 25 -2.66 -2.96 -1.71
CA ILE A 25 -2.09 -3.87 -0.71
C ILE A 25 -1.92 -3.10 0.60
N ALA A 26 -2.35 -3.67 1.71
CA ALA A 26 -2.18 -3.13 3.05
C ALA A 26 -1.57 -4.20 3.97
N VAL A 27 -0.64 -3.79 4.84
CA VAL A 27 0.00 -4.64 5.84
C VAL A 27 0.07 -3.91 7.18
N GLN A 28 0.00 -4.64 8.28
CA GLN A 28 0.08 -4.11 9.64
C GLN A 28 1.20 -4.80 10.41
N GLY A 29 1.81 -4.10 11.37
CA GLY A 29 2.89 -4.61 12.19
C GLY A 29 3.16 -3.73 13.40
N SER A 30 4.11 -4.18 14.23
CA SER A 30 4.45 -3.49 15.48
C SER A 30 5.48 -2.37 15.26
N THR A 31 6.22 -2.40 14.15
CA THR A 31 7.28 -1.43 13.84
C THR A 31 7.27 -1.01 12.37
N PHE A 32 7.81 0.18 12.07
CA PHE A 32 7.97 0.67 10.71
C PHE A 32 8.78 -0.29 9.82
N GLU A 33 9.91 -0.80 10.34
CA GLU A 33 10.80 -1.68 9.56
C GLU A 33 10.11 -3.00 9.20
N GLU A 34 9.33 -3.55 10.13
CA GLU A 34 8.52 -4.75 9.90
C GLU A 34 7.50 -4.51 8.79
N VAL A 35 6.68 -3.45 8.88
CA VAL A 35 5.67 -3.18 7.85
C VAL A 35 6.28 -2.84 6.50
N TYR A 36 7.42 -2.15 6.48
CA TYR A 36 8.18 -1.88 5.26
C TYR A 36 8.62 -3.19 4.59
N ARG A 37 9.21 -4.10 5.37
CA ARG A 37 9.70 -5.39 4.88
C ARG A 37 8.55 -6.27 4.38
N VAL A 38 7.48 -6.37 5.17
CA VAL A 38 6.30 -7.19 4.83
C VAL A 38 5.58 -6.63 3.60
N LEU A 39 5.47 -5.29 3.48
CA LEU A 39 4.89 -4.67 2.28
C LEU A 39 5.74 -4.97 1.04
N ASN A 40 7.07 -4.88 1.16
CA ASN A 40 7.96 -5.18 0.05
C ASN A 40 7.86 -6.64 -0.41
N ILE A 41 7.75 -7.60 0.53
CA ILE A 41 7.51 -9.01 0.22
C ILE A 41 6.16 -9.18 -0.48
N ALA A 42 5.08 -8.65 0.10
CA ALA A 42 3.73 -8.78 -0.48
C ALA A 42 3.63 -8.19 -1.89
N VAL A 43 4.30 -7.06 -2.14
CA VAL A 43 4.39 -6.44 -3.46
C VAL A 43 5.19 -7.30 -4.43
N THR A 44 6.31 -7.87 -4.00
CA THR A 44 7.14 -8.74 -4.84
C THR A 44 6.38 -10.00 -5.22
N ASP A 45 5.78 -10.69 -4.23
CA ASP A 45 4.95 -11.87 -4.45
C ASP A 45 3.79 -11.57 -5.41
N TYR A 46 3.13 -10.42 -5.26
CA TYR A 46 2.06 -10.01 -6.16
C TYR A 46 2.54 -9.88 -7.62
N VAL A 47 3.71 -9.27 -7.83
CA VAL A 47 4.30 -9.11 -9.17
C VAL A 47 4.75 -10.45 -9.74
N GLU A 48 5.37 -11.32 -8.95
CA GLU A 48 5.77 -12.66 -9.38
C GLU A 48 4.58 -13.50 -9.81
N ARG A 49 3.51 -13.57 -8.99
CA ARG A 49 2.27 -14.28 -9.35
C ARG A 49 1.58 -13.67 -10.57
N ALA A 50 1.64 -12.35 -10.73
CA ALA A 50 1.11 -11.68 -11.92
C ALA A 50 1.94 -12.01 -13.18
N ASN A 51 3.23 -12.30 -13.03
CA ASN A 51 4.14 -12.68 -14.12
C ASN A 51 3.98 -14.14 -14.56
N GLU A 52 3.57 -15.05 -13.66
CA GLU A 52 3.25 -16.45 -13.99
C GLU A 52 2.01 -16.59 -14.88
N LEU A 53 1.15 -15.57 -14.92
CA LEU A 53 -0.07 -15.58 -15.71
C LEU A 53 0.20 -15.31 -17.21
N PRO A 54 -0.69 -15.80 -18.10
CA PRO A 54 -0.61 -15.50 -19.53
C PRO A 54 -0.53 -13.99 -19.79
N ALA A 55 0.20 -13.58 -20.83
CA ALA A 55 0.53 -12.18 -21.10
C ALA A 55 -0.68 -11.23 -21.17
N GLN A 56 -1.86 -11.75 -21.52
CA GLN A 56 -3.13 -11.03 -21.53
C GLN A 56 -3.61 -10.66 -20.12
N ASP A 57 -3.53 -11.60 -19.17
CA ASP A 57 -3.95 -11.41 -17.78
C ASP A 57 -2.90 -10.64 -16.97
N ARG A 58 -1.61 -10.86 -17.25
CA ARG A 58 -0.49 -10.10 -16.67
C ARG A 58 -0.67 -8.60 -16.90
N ARG A 59 -0.94 -8.18 -18.14
CA ARG A 59 -1.17 -6.76 -18.45
C ARG A 59 -2.40 -6.25 -17.71
N ARG A 60 -3.47 -7.04 -17.61
CA ARG A 60 -4.70 -6.62 -16.94
C ARG A 60 -4.51 -6.40 -15.45
N LEU A 61 -3.69 -7.22 -14.78
CA LEU A 61 -3.40 -7.12 -13.35
C LEU A 61 -2.38 -6.02 -13.02
N LEU A 62 -1.31 -5.89 -13.82
CA LEU A 62 -0.26 -4.88 -13.62
C LEU A 62 -0.67 -3.45 -14.08
N HIS A 63 -1.64 -3.34 -15.01
CA HIS A 63 -2.25 -2.08 -15.41
C HIS A 63 -3.64 -1.82 -14.78
N ARG A 64 -4.11 -2.68 -13.86
CA ARG A 64 -5.39 -2.42 -13.19
C ARG A 64 -5.26 -1.13 -12.38
N ARG A 65 -5.82 -0.03 -12.89
CA ARG A 65 -6.03 1.17 -12.08
C ARG A 65 -7.02 0.78 -10.98
N ALA A 66 -6.64 1.02 -9.72
CA ALA A 66 -7.52 0.79 -8.59
C ALA A 66 -8.90 1.45 -8.86
N PRO A 67 -10.01 0.70 -8.76
CA PRO A 67 -11.33 1.22 -9.08
C PRO A 67 -11.62 2.46 -8.22
N PHE A 68 -12.31 3.45 -8.81
CA PHE A 68 -12.62 4.71 -8.13
C PHE A 68 -13.32 4.51 -6.78
N ARG A 69 -14.07 3.42 -6.60
CA ARG A 69 -14.68 3.05 -5.32
C ARG A 69 -13.65 2.72 -4.25
N SER A 70 -12.62 1.92 -4.54
CA SER A 70 -11.52 1.67 -3.58
C SER A 70 -10.79 2.97 -3.25
N ARG A 71 -10.56 3.84 -4.25
CA ARG A 71 -9.97 5.17 -4.01
C ARG A 71 -10.86 6.06 -3.15
N LEU A 72 -12.18 6.04 -3.35
CA LEU A 72 -13.13 6.82 -2.55
C LEU A 72 -13.25 6.26 -1.13
N TRP A 73 -13.24 4.94 -0.99
CA TRP A 73 -13.30 4.27 0.30
C TRP A 73 -12.02 4.51 1.09
N PHE A 74 -10.86 4.44 0.42
CA PHE A 74 -9.58 4.88 0.95
C PHE A 74 -9.62 6.36 1.36
N LEU A 75 -10.14 7.24 0.49
CA LEU A 75 -10.28 8.66 0.80
C LEU A 75 -11.21 8.87 2.00
N PHE A 76 -12.28 8.07 2.12
CA PHE A 76 -13.25 8.15 3.20
C PHE A 76 -12.70 7.58 4.50
N ALA A 77 -12.00 6.46 4.46
CA ALA A 77 -11.27 5.88 5.59
C ALA A 77 -10.23 6.87 6.09
N PHE A 78 -9.40 7.41 5.18
CA PHE A 78 -8.44 8.46 5.46
C PHE A 78 -9.07 9.76 5.99
N LEU A 79 -10.22 10.17 5.45
CA LEU A 79 -10.96 11.34 5.93
C LEU A 79 -11.56 11.07 7.32
N SER A 80 -12.02 9.85 7.58
CA SER A 80 -12.59 9.44 8.86
C SER A 80 -11.54 9.30 9.96
N THR A 81 -10.32 8.85 9.61
CA THR A 81 -9.17 8.84 10.52
C THR A 81 -8.69 10.27 10.78
N LEU A 82 -8.63 11.13 9.76
CA LEU A 82 -8.35 12.56 9.92
C LEU A 82 -9.39 13.31 10.77
N LEU A 83 -10.68 13.03 10.57
CA LEU A 83 -11.78 13.63 11.35
C LEU A 83 -11.79 13.12 12.80
N ARG A 84 -11.28 11.92 13.06
CA ARG A 84 -11.05 11.38 14.42
C ARG A 84 -9.72 11.84 15.03
N SER A 85 -8.85 12.51 14.28
CA SER A 85 -7.52 12.93 14.74
C SER A 85 -7.52 14.23 15.56
N THR A 86 -8.68 14.78 15.96
CA THR A 86 -8.73 15.92 16.91
C THR A 86 -8.39 15.51 18.36
N GLY A 87 -7.61 14.44 18.57
CA GLY A 87 -7.35 13.93 19.92
C GLY A 87 -6.22 12.90 20.12
N SER A 88 -5.30 12.64 19.19
CA SER A 88 -4.17 11.73 19.47
C SER A 88 -2.85 12.27 18.95
N LYS A 89 -1.91 12.45 19.89
CA LYS A 89 -0.59 13.09 19.72
C LYS A 89 0.45 12.22 18.99
N ASP A 90 0.00 11.15 18.33
CA ASP A 90 0.80 9.95 18.03
C ASP A 90 0.66 9.47 16.57
N ASP A 91 0.20 10.34 15.66
CA ASP A 91 0.11 10.08 14.22
C ASP A 91 1.44 10.43 13.52
N GLU A 92 2.26 9.42 13.26
CA GLU A 92 3.50 9.55 12.45
C GLU A 92 3.27 8.95 11.06
N ARG A 93 3.52 9.72 10.00
CA ARG A 93 3.35 9.29 8.59
C ARG A 93 4.66 9.35 7.83
N HIS A 94 5.02 8.25 7.18
CA HIS A 94 6.22 8.12 6.35
C HIS A 94 5.84 7.65 4.94
N GLY A 95 5.88 8.57 3.97
CA GLY A 95 5.74 8.23 2.55
C GLY A 95 7.06 7.74 1.97
N TYR A 96 7.05 6.61 1.26
CA TYR A 96 8.24 6.09 0.59
C TYR A 96 7.89 5.48 -0.77
N THR A 97 8.82 5.58 -1.71
CA THR A 97 8.63 4.99 -3.04
C THR A 97 9.31 3.64 -3.06
N LEU A 98 8.54 2.58 -3.34
CA LEU A 98 9.12 1.25 -3.57
C LEU A 98 9.45 1.09 -5.05
N ALA A 99 10.69 0.71 -5.34
CA ALA A 99 11.11 0.33 -6.68
C ALA A 99 10.80 -1.15 -6.87
N CYS A 100 9.89 -1.45 -7.80
CA CYS A 100 9.58 -2.84 -8.13
C CYS A 100 10.34 -3.27 -9.38
N PRO A 101 11.04 -4.43 -9.33
CA PRO A 101 11.49 -5.10 -10.53
C PRO A 101 10.26 -5.72 -11.23
N VAL A 102 9.94 -5.24 -12.44
CA VAL A 102 8.90 -5.82 -13.31
C VAL A 102 9.54 -6.44 -14.54
#